data_AF-A0A6B0VKJ2-F1
#
_entry.id   AF-A0A6B0VKJ2-F1
#
_cell.length_a   1.000
_cell.length_b   1.000
_cell.length_c   1.000
_cell.angle_alpha   90.00
_cell.angle_beta   90.00
_cell.angle_gamma   90.00
#
_symmetry.space_group_name_H-M   'P 1'
#
loop_
_entity.id
_entity.type
_entity.pdbx_description
1 polymer ?
#
loop_
_entity_poly.entity_id
_entity_poly.type
_entity_poly.pdbx_seq_one_letter_code
_entity_poly.pdbx_strand_id
1 'polypeptide(L)'
;MNRSKRANHFGTACEKRMAKKRRFTLERASWHDARFQNGTPVEIKSTMLEHSDGQPGNFKVYREYHEKLRRADGWYCFVVYRPHG
;
A
#
# COMPACT_ATOMS: atom_id res chain seq x y z
N MET A 1 -9.84 9.10 18.80
CA MET A 1 -8.72 8.41 18.11
C MET A 1 -8.20 9.33 16.99
N ASN A 2 -6.90 9.66 16.97
CA ASN A 2 -6.30 10.64 16.03
C ASN A 2 -6.29 10.10 14.57
N ARG A 3 -6.42 10.99 13.57
CA ARG A 3 -6.53 10.71 12.13
C ARG A 3 -5.37 9.86 11.59
N SER A 4 -4.14 10.12 12.05
CA SER A 4 -2.94 9.34 11.68
C SER A 4 -3.01 7.89 12.15
N LYS A 5 -3.50 7.64 13.37
CA LYS A 5 -3.69 6.28 13.90
C LYS A 5 -4.75 5.51 13.11
N ARG A 6 -5.82 6.17 12.65
CA ARG A 6 -6.84 5.56 11.78
C ARG A 6 -6.29 5.24 10.40
N ALA A 7 -5.53 6.15 9.80
CA ALA A 7 -4.89 5.91 8.50
C ALA A 7 -3.95 4.68 8.56
N ASN A 8 -3.12 4.58 9.59
CA ASN A 8 -2.24 3.42 9.80
C ASN A 8 -3.02 2.11 10.01
N HIS A 9 -4.15 2.16 10.71
CA HIS A 9 -5.02 1.00 10.90
C HIS A 9 -5.57 0.48 9.57
N PHE A 10 -6.15 1.35 8.74
CA PHE A 10 -6.69 0.95 7.45
C PHE A 10 -5.60 0.56 6.44
N GLY A 11 -4.43 1.20 6.47
CA GLY A 11 -3.27 0.81 5.68
C GLY A 11 -2.86 -0.64 5.97
N THR A 12 -2.65 -0.96 7.25
CA THR A 12 -2.35 -2.32 7.70
C THR A 12 -3.42 -3.33 7.28
N ALA A 13 -4.70 -2.95 7.34
CA ALA A 13 -5.79 -3.83 6.92
C ALA A 13 -5.75 -4.12 5.40
N CYS A 14 -5.47 -3.10 4.59
CA CYS A 14 -5.30 -3.24 3.15
C CYS A 14 -4.11 -4.15 2.80
N GLU A 15 -2.96 -3.94 3.44
CA GLU A 15 -1.76 -4.76 3.25
C GLU A 15 -2.04 -6.24 3.51
N LYS A 16 -2.60 -6.57 4.68
CA LYS A 16 -2.93 -7.95 5.05
C LYS A 16 -3.93 -8.59 4.07
N ARG A 17 -4.97 -7.83 3.67
CA ARG A 17 -5.97 -8.32 2.70
C ARG A 17 -5.31 -8.59 1.34
N MET A 18 -4.46 -7.68 0.87
CA MET A 18 -3.81 -7.83 -0.44
C MET A 18 -2.74 -8.90 -0.44
N ALA A 19 -1.99 -9.06 0.65
CA ALA A 19 -1.07 -10.18 0.82
C ALA A 19 -1.79 -11.52 0.68
N LYS A 20 -2.95 -11.69 1.34
CA LYS A 20 -3.77 -12.91 1.18
C LYS A 20 -4.32 -13.05 -0.25
N LYS A 21 -4.91 -11.99 -0.81
CA LYS A 21 -5.58 -12.01 -2.12
C LYS A 21 -4.61 -12.28 -3.29
N ARG A 22 -3.42 -11.70 -3.23
CA ARG A 22 -2.41 -11.76 -4.30
C ARG A 22 -1.24 -12.69 -3.99
N ARG A 23 -1.29 -13.37 -2.83
CA ARG A 23 -0.24 -14.29 -2.34
C ARG A 23 1.11 -13.59 -2.23
N PHE A 24 1.13 -12.40 -1.64
CA PHE A 24 2.37 -11.74 -1.28
C PHE A 24 2.90 -12.25 0.04
N THR A 25 4.22 -12.26 0.18
CA THR A 25 4.91 -12.37 1.47
C THR A 25 5.21 -10.95 1.95
N LEU A 26 4.62 -10.53 3.07
CA LEU A 26 4.90 -9.21 3.67
C LEU A 26 6.32 -9.16 4.24
N GLU A 27 7.04 -8.07 4.03
CA GLU A 27 8.42 -7.89 4.48
C GLU A 27 8.59 -6.62 5.32
N ARG A 28 9.55 -6.63 6.25
CA ARG A 28 10.01 -5.41 6.95
C ARG A 28 11.20 -4.79 6.21
N ALA A 29 11.06 -4.57 4.91
CA ALA A 29 12.08 -3.92 4.11
C ALA A 29 11.93 -2.40 4.17
N SER A 30 13.02 -1.67 3.92
CA SER A 30 13.04 -0.20 4.01
C SER A 30 12.49 0.52 2.78
N TRP A 31 12.18 -0.21 1.70
CA TRP A 31 11.82 0.39 0.40
C TRP A 31 10.73 -0.36 -0.38
N HIS A 32 10.22 -1.47 0.14
CA HIS A 32 9.06 -2.20 -0.40
C HIS A 32 8.31 -2.93 0.72
N ASP A 33 7.02 -3.17 0.54
CA ASP A 33 6.15 -3.74 1.58
C ASP A 33 6.05 -5.27 1.51
N ALA A 34 6.23 -5.86 0.34
CA ALA A 34 6.03 -7.28 0.12
C ALA A 34 6.79 -7.84 -1.09
N ARG A 35 6.73 -9.16 -1.28
CA ARG A 35 7.17 -9.83 -2.51
C ARG A 35 6.12 -10.79 -3.04
N PHE A 36 6.11 -10.96 -4.35
CA PHE A 36 5.53 -12.16 -4.96
C PHE A 36 6.33 -13.41 -4.57
N GLN A 37 5.72 -14.59 -4.76
CA GLN A 37 6.38 -15.87 -4.47
C GLN A 37 7.67 -16.10 -5.28
N ASN A 38 7.79 -15.45 -6.45
CA ASN A 38 8.99 -15.47 -7.28
C ASN A 38 10.06 -14.44 -6.86
N GLY A 39 9.88 -13.76 -5.72
CA GLY A 39 10.83 -12.77 -5.20
C GLY A 39 10.69 -11.36 -5.77
N THR A 40 9.84 -11.12 -6.77
CA THR A 40 9.62 -9.77 -7.31
C THR A 40 9.04 -8.83 -6.25
N PRO A 41 9.66 -7.66 -5.98
CA PRO A 41 9.21 -6.74 -4.93
C PRO A 41 7.91 -6.04 -5.29
N VAL A 42 7.11 -5.75 -4.26
CA VAL A 42 5.80 -5.10 -4.34
C VAL A 42 5.72 -3.97 -3.32
N GLU A 43 5.36 -2.78 -3.79
CA GLU A 43 5.00 -1.64 -2.95
C GLU A 43 3.46 -1.55 -2.85
N ILE A 44 2.92 -1.56 -1.64
CA ILE A 44 1.49 -1.45 -1.36
C ILE A 44 1.16 -0.01 -0.97
N LYS A 45 0.35 0.66 -1.79
CA LYS A 45 -0.16 1.99 -1.46
C LYS A 45 -1.67 1.93 -1.32
N SER A 46 -2.18 2.43 -0.21
CA SER A 46 -3.62 2.47 0.05
C SER A 46 -4.08 3.91 0.25
N THR A 47 -5.29 4.20 -0.22
CA THR A 47 -5.93 5.50 -0.03
C THR A 47 -7.44 5.35 0.11
N MET A 48 -8.06 6.28 0.83
CA MET A 48 -9.52 6.32 0.93
C MET A 48 -10.11 6.70 -0.43
N LEU A 49 -11.27 6.15 -0.80
CA LEU A 49 -11.97 6.57 -2.02
C LEU A 49 -12.23 8.09 -2.00
N GLU A 50 -12.75 8.56 -0.88
CA GLU A 50 -13.08 9.96 -0.62
C GLU A 50 -12.74 10.30 0.83
N HIS A 51 -12.18 11.47 1.05
CA HIS A 51 -11.93 12.04 2.35
C HIS A 51 -13.20 12.71 2.91
N SER A 52 -13.19 13.07 4.20
CA SER A 52 -14.34 13.66 4.88
C SER A 52 -14.80 15.01 4.32
N ASP A 53 -13.94 15.66 3.53
CA ASP A 53 -14.17 16.94 2.84
C ASP A 53 -14.62 16.76 1.38
N GLY A 54 -14.96 15.53 0.97
CA GLY A 54 -15.38 15.22 -0.39
C GLY A 54 -14.24 15.12 -1.40
N GLN A 55 -12.99 15.33 -0.98
CA GLN A 55 -11.84 15.24 -1.89
C GLN A 55 -11.46 13.78 -2.15
N PRO A 56 -11.08 13.41 -3.38
CA PRO A 56 -10.61 12.06 -3.66
C PRO A 56 -9.29 11.78 -2.93
N GLY A 57 -9.12 10.53 -2.50
CA GLY A 57 -7.83 10.08 -1.98
C GLY A 57 -6.78 10.05 -3.07
N ASN A 58 -5.53 10.33 -2.69
CA ASN A 58 -4.38 10.23 -3.59
C ASN A 58 -3.37 9.20 -3.07
N PHE A 59 -2.64 8.61 -4.01
CA PHE A 59 -1.48 7.78 -3.69
C PHE A 59 -0.23 8.64 -3.63
N LYS A 60 0.60 8.44 -2.61
CA LYS A 60 1.90 9.08 -2.50
C LYS A 60 2.97 8.13 -3.05
N VAL A 61 3.55 8.49 -4.18
CA VAL A 61 4.69 7.78 -4.80
C VAL A 61 5.91 8.68 -4.70
N TYR A 62 6.95 8.20 -4.02
CA TYR A 62 8.21 8.92 -3.88
C TYR A 62 9.18 8.46 -4.94
N ARG A 63 9.80 9.42 -5.64
CA ARG A 63 10.69 9.16 -6.79
C ARG A 63 11.81 8.18 -6.44
N GLU A 64 12.48 8.36 -5.31
CA GLU A 64 13.60 7.51 -4.91
C GLU A 64 13.20 6.03 -4.80
N TYR A 65 12.09 5.74 -4.11
CA TYR A 65 11.58 4.37 -3.97
C TYR A 65 10.99 3.83 -5.27
N HIS A 66 10.35 4.70 -6.07
CA HIS A 66 9.86 4.34 -7.39
C HIS A 66 10.99 3.84 -8.29
N GLU A 67 12.09 4.58 -8.36
CA GLU A 67 13.23 4.20 -9.17
C GLU A 67 13.87 2.89 -8.69
N LYS A 68 13.96 2.68 -7.37
CA LYS A 68 14.43 1.40 -6.79
C LYS A 68 13.51 0.23 -7.18
N LEU A 69 12.19 0.42 -7.07
CA LEU A 69 11.19 -0.57 -7.44
C LEU A 69 11.23 -0.89 -8.94
N ARG A 70 11.33 0.11 -9.80
CA ARG A 70 11.43 -0.07 -11.26
C ARG A 70 12.71 -0.79 -11.68
N ARG A 71 13.85 -0.50 -11.06
CA ARG A 71 15.12 -1.22 -11.30
C ARG A 71 15.07 -2.69 -10.91
N ALA A 72 14.17 -3.07 -10.02
CA ALA A 72 13.97 -4.44 -9.56
C ALA A 72 12.77 -5.14 -10.22
N ASP A 73 12.27 -4.61 -11.36
CA ASP A 73 11.07 -5.08 -12.05
C ASP A 73 9.85 -5.23 -11.14
N GLY A 74 9.80 -4.39 -10.10
CA GLY A 74 8.81 -4.42 -9.04
C GLY A 74 7.45 -3.85 -9.46
N TRP A 75 6.46 -4.16 -8.63
CA TRP A 75 5.06 -3.85 -8.88
C TRP A 75 4.47 -2.94 -7.81
N TYR A 76 3.51 -2.11 -8.22
CA TYR A 76 2.63 -1.44 -7.28
C TYR A 76 1.35 -2.25 -7.05
N CYS A 77 0.92 -2.32 -5.80
CA CYS A 77 -0.41 -2.73 -5.42
C CYS A 77 -1.17 -1.52 -4.88
N PHE A 78 -1.84 -0.79 -5.77
CA PHE A 78 -2.71 0.32 -5.40
C PHE A 78 -4.06 -0.19 -4.89
N VAL A 79 -4.46 0.30 -3.70
CA VAL A 79 -5.69 -0.12 -3.03
C VAL A 79 -6.51 1.12 -2.69
N VAL A 80 -7.67 1.24 -3.32
CA VAL A 80 -8.68 2.21 -2.89
C VAL A 80 -9.62 1.51 -1.92
N TYR A 81 -9.84 2.11 -0.75
CA TYR A 81 -10.74 1.55 0.27
C TYR A 81 -11.81 2.56 0.70
N ARG A 82 -12.96 2.02 1.09
CA ARG A 82 -14.02 2.79 1.77
C ARG A 82 -14.11 2.27 3.20
N PRO A 83 -13.87 3.12 4.22
CA PRO A 83 -14.15 2.73 5.60
C PRO A 83 -15.63 2.37 5.73
N HIS A 84 -15.91 1.18 6.24
CA HIS A 84 -17.23 0.84 6.74
C HIS A 84 -17.13 0.80 8.27
N GLY A 85 -18.05 1.51 8.92
CA GLY A 85 -18.33 1.42 10.35
C GLY A 85 -19.69 0.78 10.53
#